data_AF-A0A536A612-F1
#
_entry.id   AF-A0A536A612-F1
#
_cell.length_a   1.000
_cell.length_b   1.000
_cell.length_c   1.000
_cell.angle_alpha   90.00
_cell.angle_beta   90.00
_cell.angle_gamma   90.00
#
_symmetry.space_group_name_H-M   'P 1'
#
loop_
_entity.id
_entity.type
_entity.pdbx_description
1 polymer ?
#
loop_
_entity_poly.entity_id
_entity_poly.type
_entity_poly.pdbx_seq_one_letter_code
_entity_poly.pdbx_strand_id
1 'polypeptide(L)'
;ADLQKIAGFGTDAKANKDKAKQLLADAGVPNLTFKFLNRNITTPYEPVAVFVLDQWKQVGINATHDVKETSAYQADLRAGNFDVALDFNCDFLDEPDLQLAKFWSASGLGKGLNFAYYDDADLDKKIDAQSRETDPAKRLALVADIEKYAMDTKAYQYPVLWWYRIIPYLNVVRGWRIGSNHYTNQDLATVWLAQK
;
A
#
# COMPACT_ATOMS: atom_id res chain seq x y z
N ALA A 1 -5.42 -17.92 -7.17
CA ALA A 1 -4.80 -18.41 -8.42
C ALA A 1 -4.10 -17.29 -9.19
N ASP A 2 -4.66 -16.07 -9.24
CA ASP A 2 -4.06 -14.98 -10.02
C ASP A 2 -2.87 -14.30 -9.34
N LEU A 3 -2.94 -14.00 -8.03
CA LEU A 3 -1.80 -13.42 -7.31
C LEU A 3 -0.53 -14.28 -7.39
N GLN A 4 -0.66 -15.61 -7.39
CA GLN A 4 0.47 -16.54 -7.50
C GLN A 4 1.22 -16.43 -8.84
N LYS A 5 0.67 -15.72 -9.83
CA LYS A 5 1.35 -15.41 -11.11
C LYS A 5 2.32 -14.24 -10.99
N ILE A 6 2.28 -13.48 -9.89
CA ILE A 6 3.16 -12.34 -9.60
C ILE A 6 4.33 -12.85 -8.74
N ALA A 7 5.55 -12.44 -9.08
CA ALA A 7 6.73 -12.81 -8.29
C ALA A 7 6.56 -12.42 -6.81
N GLY A 8 6.93 -13.33 -5.90
CA GLY A 8 6.83 -13.12 -4.45
C GLY A 8 5.53 -13.60 -3.80
N PHE A 9 4.48 -13.91 -4.56
CA PHE A 9 3.21 -14.44 -4.04
C PHE A 9 3.10 -15.99 -4.07
N GLY A 10 4.23 -16.69 -4.18
CA GLY A 10 4.26 -18.15 -4.09
C GLY A 10 3.80 -18.64 -2.71
N THR A 11 3.22 -19.84 -2.64
CA THR A 11 2.73 -20.42 -1.38
C THR A 11 3.80 -21.07 -0.51
N ASP A 12 4.99 -21.34 -1.08
CA ASP A 12 6.14 -21.87 -0.35
C ASP A 12 7.00 -20.71 0.20
N ALA A 13 6.82 -20.42 1.48
CA ALA A 13 7.56 -19.35 2.15
C ALA A 13 9.07 -19.58 2.17
N LYS A 14 9.54 -20.84 2.23
CA LYS A 14 10.97 -21.15 2.21
C LYS A 14 11.55 -20.87 0.84
N ALA A 15 10.91 -21.38 -0.22
CA ALA A 15 11.34 -21.14 -1.59
C ALA A 15 11.39 -19.64 -1.93
N ASN A 16 10.38 -18.87 -1.50
CA ASN A 16 10.35 -17.42 -1.68
C ASN A 16 11.54 -16.72 -0.98
N LYS A 17 11.84 -17.11 0.26
CA LYS A 17 12.98 -16.55 1.02
C LYS A 17 14.32 -16.91 0.41
N ASP A 18 14.49 -18.14 -0.08
CA ASP A 18 15.69 -18.58 -0.77
C ASP A 18 15.88 -17.80 -2.09
N LYS A 19 14.80 -17.57 -2.83
CA LYS A 19 14.83 -16.74 -4.05
C LYS A 19 15.18 -15.28 -3.74
N ALA A 20 14.63 -14.70 -2.67
CA ALA A 20 14.97 -13.34 -2.25
C ALA A 20 16.47 -13.19 -1.92
N LYS A 21 17.05 -14.16 -1.18
CA LYS A 21 18.50 -14.19 -0.91
C LYS A 21 19.33 -14.26 -2.19
N GLN A 22 18.91 -15.09 -3.15
CA GLN A 22 19.57 -15.18 -4.45
C GLN A 22 19.54 -13.85 -5.20
N LEU A 23 18.38 -13.17 -5.25
CA LEU A 23 18.24 -11.88 -5.91
C LEU A 23 19.13 -10.80 -5.28
N LEU A 24 19.22 -10.78 -3.93
CA LEU A 24 20.13 -9.87 -3.22
C LEU A 24 21.60 -10.15 -3.55
N ALA A 25 21.99 -11.43 -3.65
CA ALA A 25 23.34 -11.82 -4.03
C ALA A 25 23.66 -11.47 -5.49
N ASP A 26 22.74 -11.73 -6.42
CA ASP A 26 22.85 -11.40 -7.85
C ASP A 26 22.99 -9.88 -8.07
N ALA A 27 22.31 -9.09 -7.25
CA ALA A 27 22.40 -7.63 -7.23
C ALA A 27 23.67 -7.10 -6.50
N GLY A 28 24.49 -7.97 -5.92
CA GLY A 28 25.71 -7.58 -5.20
C GLY A 28 25.47 -6.94 -3.83
N VAL A 29 24.25 -7.07 -3.26
CA VAL A 29 23.83 -6.46 -1.99
C VAL A 29 23.31 -7.50 -0.98
N PRO A 30 24.06 -8.56 -0.65
CA PRO A 30 23.59 -9.65 0.20
C PRO A 30 23.28 -9.24 1.66
N ASN A 31 23.76 -8.07 2.10
CA ASN A 31 23.57 -7.54 3.45
C ASN A 31 22.95 -6.12 3.43
N LEU A 32 21.92 -5.94 2.60
CA LEU A 32 21.26 -4.65 2.42
C LEU A 32 20.80 -4.05 3.76
N THR A 33 21.06 -2.76 3.97
CA THR A 33 20.72 -2.03 5.20
C THR A 33 20.03 -0.72 4.83
N PHE A 34 18.93 -0.38 5.50
CA PHE A 34 18.19 0.87 5.25
C PHE A 34 17.32 1.26 6.45
N LYS A 35 16.80 2.49 6.44
CA LYS A 35 15.76 2.94 7.38
C LYS A 35 14.37 2.71 6.80
N PHE A 36 13.50 2.12 7.62
CA PHE A 36 12.10 1.91 7.31
C PHE A 36 11.26 2.96 8.03
N LEU A 37 10.88 3.99 7.29
CA LEU A 37 10.06 5.09 7.77
C LEU A 37 8.63 4.61 8.05
N ASN A 38 8.16 4.87 9.26
CA ASN A 38 6.84 4.47 9.71
C ASN A 38 6.16 5.57 10.54
N ARG A 39 4.83 5.50 10.63
CA ARG A 39 4.02 6.41 11.44
C ARG A 39 3.81 5.86 12.85
N ASN A 40 3.79 6.72 13.88
CA ASN A 40 3.62 6.35 15.29
C ASN A 40 2.17 5.96 15.71
N ILE A 41 1.41 5.34 14.80
CA ILE A 41 0.06 4.88 15.08
C ILE A 41 0.07 3.37 15.23
N THR A 42 -0.39 2.85 16.37
CA THR A 42 -0.33 1.41 16.68
C THR A 42 -0.92 0.56 15.55
N THR A 43 -2.23 0.65 15.30
CA THR A 43 -2.86 -0.14 14.24
C THR A 43 -3.09 0.71 12.99
N PRO A 44 -2.68 0.26 11.80
CA PRO A 44 -1.97 -1.00 11.51
C PRO A 44 -0.43 -0.89 11.44
N TYR A 45 0.14 0.31 11.58
CA TYR A 45 1.53 0.60 11.20
C TYR A 45 2.56 -0.17 12.02
N GLU A 46 2.38 -0.29 13.34
CA GLU A 46 3.34 -0.96 14.20
C GLU A 46 3.37 -2.49 13.96
N PRO A 47 2.23 -3.22 13.97
CA PRO A 47 2.22 -4.64 13.63
C PRO A 47 2.76 -4.96 12.23
N VAL A 48 2.43 -4.15 11.23
CA VAL A 48 2.97 -4.33 9.86
C VAL A 48 4.48 -4.20 9.88
N ALA A 49 5.01 -3.16 10.53
CA ALA A 49 6.44 -2.94 10.60
C ALA A 49 7.17 -4.09 11.31
N VAL A 50 6.65 -4.55 12.45
CA VAL A 50 7.23 -5.70 13.17
C VAL A 50 7.29 -6.93 12.28
N PHE A 51 6.21 -7.23 11.55
CA PHE A 51 6.17 -8.37 10.63
C PHE A 51 7.20 -8.25 9.50
N VAL A 52 7.24 -7.09 8.82
CA VAL A 52 8.10 -6.87 7.66
C VAL A 52 9.58 -6.86 8.06
N LEU A 53 9.93 -6.21 9.18
CA LEU A 53 11.30 -6.20 9.72
C LEU A 53 11.78 -7.63 10.04
N ASP A 54 10.92 -8.46 10.64
CA ASP A 54 11.23 -9.87 10.87
C ASP A 54 11.45 -10.64 9.56
N GLN A 55 10.57 -10.47 8.56
CA GLN A 55 10.72 -11.16 7.28
C GLN A 55 11.99 -10.74 6.52
N TRP A 56 12.31 -9.45 6.54
CA TRP A 56 13.54 -8.90 5.94
C TRP A 56 14.80 -9.46 6.60
N LYS A 57 14.84 -9.54 7.93
CA LYS A 57 15.97 -10.12 8.65
C LYS A 57 16.26 -11.56 8.24
N GLN A 58 15.23 -12.36 7.98
CA GLN A 58 15.37 -13.76 7.57
C GLN A 58 16.02 -13.94 6.18
N VAL A 59 16.06 -12.88 5.36
CA VAL A 59 16.67 -12.87 4.02
C VAL A 59 17.94 -12.03 3.95
N GLY A 60 18.48 -11.55 5.08
CA GLY A 60 19.74 -10.80 5.14
C GLY A 60 19.59 -9.28 5.01
N ILE A 61 18.36 -8.76 5.08
CA ILE A 61 18.09 -7.31 5.07
C ILE A 61 18.05 -6.80 6.52
N ASN A 62 18.89 -5.80 6.83
CA ASN A 62 18.96 -5.14 8.12
C ASN A 62 18.25 -3.78 8.06
N ALA A 63 16.94 -3.78 8.30
CA ALA A 63 16.15 -2.55 8.31
C ALA A 63 16.01 -1.99 9.74
N THR A 64 16.16 -0.67 9.90
CA THR A 64 15.92 0.03 11.17
C THR A 64 14.56 0.69 11.16
N HIS A 65 13.75 0.48 12.21
CA HIS A 65 12.43 1.10 12.34
C HIS A 65 12.56 2.59 12.69
N ASP A 66 12.26 3.48 11.74
CA ASP A 66 12.26 4.92 11.93
C ASP A 66 10.82 5.42 12.12
N VAL A 67 10.40 5.56 13.38
CA VAL A 67 9.01 5.91 13.74
C VAL A 67 8.88 7.41 14.00
N LYS A 68 7.94 8.06 13.30
CA LYS A 68 7.68 9.50 13.45
C LYS A 68 6.21 9.81 13.71
N GLU A 69 5.96 10.94 14.38
CA GLU A 69 4.63 11.55 14.46
C GLU A 69 4.13 11.88 13.04
N THR A 70 2.82 11.79 12.82
CA THR A 70 2.16 11.93 11.51
C THR A 70 2.64 13.13 10.70
N SER A 71 2.82 14.30 11.31
CA SER A 71 3.22 15.51 10.60
C SER A 71 4.65 15.41 10.08
N ALA A 72 5.57 14.92 10.91
CA ALA A 72 6.97 14.72 10.54
C ALA A 72 7.12 13.58 9.51
N TYR A 73 6.41 12.48 9.71
CA TYR A 73 6.31 11.36 8.76
C TYR A 73 5.88 11.85 7.37
N GLN A 74 4.81 12.64 7.29
CA GLN A 74 4.33 13.17 6.01
C GLN A 74 5.30 14.19 5.40
N ALA A 75 6.00 14.97 6.22
CA ALA A 75 7.02 15.89 5.73
C ALA A 75 8.17 15.14 5.05
N ASP A 76 8.65 14.05 5.67
CA ASP A 76 9.71 13.23 5.09
C ASP A 76 9.24 12.48 3.83
N LEU A 77 8.02 11.95 3.83
CA LEU A 77 7.42 11.36 2.63
C LEU A 77 7.40 12.34 1.46
N ARG A 78 6.98 13.60 1.69
CA ARG A 78 6.89 14.63 0.63
C ARG A 78 8.25 15.18 0.21
N ALA A 79 9.25 15.10 1.08
CA ALA A 79 10.61 15.54 0.81
C ALA A 79 11.48 14.45 0.14
N GLY A 80 11.03 13.19 0.14
CA GLY A 80 11.87 12.05 -0.29
C GLY A 80 12.94 11.69 0.73
N ASN A 81 12.76 12.05 2.01
CA ASN A 81 13.74 11.84 3.08
C ASN A 81 13.61 10.44 3.72
N PHE A 82 13.66 9.38 2.92
CA PHE A 82 13.57 8.00 3.38
C PHE A 82 14.17 7.05 2.35
N ASP A 83 14.53 5.85 2.81
CA ASP A 83 14.95 4.75 1.92
C ASP A 83 13.73 3.91 1.52
N VAL A 84 12.96 3.48 2.51
CA VAL A 84 11.70 2.72 2.36
C VAL A 84 10.70 3.26 3.36
N ALA A 85 9.44 3.42 2.96
CA ALA A 85 8.37 3.91 3.85
C ALA A 85 7.12 3.02 3.79
N LEU A 86 6.41 2.90 4.93
CA LEU A 86 5.09 2.28 4.96
C LEU A 86 4.00 3.27 4.55
N ASP A 87 3.67 3.32 3.27
CA ASP A 87 2.56 4.12 2.78
C ASP A 87 1.18 3.46 3.03
N PHE A 88 0.12 4.23 2.90
CA PHE A 88 -1.27 3.80 3.05
C PHE A 88 -2.16 4.50 2.03
N ASN A 89 -3.17 3.83 1.48
CA ASN A 89 -4.23 4.48 0.72
C ASN A 89 -5.58 4.38 1.45
N CYS A 90 -6.41 5.39 1.25
CA CYS A 90 -7.78 5.45 1.72
C CYS A 90 -8.59 6.16 0.64
N ASP A 91 -9.55 5.47 0.05
CA ASP A 91 -10.34 6.01 -1.04
C ASP A 91 -11.78 6.25 -0.60
N PHE A 92 -12.45 7.20 -1.25
CA PHE A 92 -13.83 7.57 -0.96
C PHE A 92 -14.83 6.96 -1.95
N LEU A 93 -14.36 6.36 -3.03
CA LEU A 93 -15.18 5.65 -4.00
C LEU A 93 -14.44 4.39 -4.47
N ASP A 94 -15.20 3.35 -4.79
CA ASP A 94 -14.69 2.13 -5.41
C ASP A 94 -14.50 2.38 -6.91
N GLU A 95 -13.35 2.97 -7.27
CA GLU A 95 -13.06 3.43 -8.62
C GLU A 95 -11.55 3.30 -8.91
N PRO A 96 -11.14 2.51 -9.92
CA PRO A 96 -9.73 2.28 -10.26
C PRO A 96 -8.91 3.56 -10.46
N ASP A 97 -9.48 4.63 -11.02
CA ASP A 97 -8.76 5.90 -11.23
C ASP A 97 -8.26 6.50 -9.89
N LEU A 98 -9.00 6.32 -8.80
CA LEU A 98 -8.60 6.80 -7.48
C LEU A 98 -7.47 5.96 -6.89
N GLN A 99 -7.57 4.64 -7.02
CA GLN A 99 -6.55 3.71 -6.52
C GLN A 99 -5.23 3.87 -7.30
N LEU A 100 -5.33 4.05 -8.62
CA LEU A 100 -4.18 4.17 -9.52
C LEU A 100 -3.53 5.56 -9.50
N ALA A 101 -4.15 6.56 -8.86
CA ALA A 101 -3.62 7.92 -8.75
C ALA A 101 -2.18 7.95 -8.21
N LYS A 102 -1.85 7.04 -7.28
CA LYS A 102 -0.52 6.91 -6.68
C LYS A 102 0.54 6.28 -7.57
N PHE A 103 0.14 5.66 -8.68
CA PHE A 103 1.03 4.95 -9.60
C PHE A 103 1.44 5.79 -10.81
N TRP A 104 0.86 6.98 -10.97
CA TRP A 104 1.29 7.97 -11.96
C TRP A 104 2.72 8.43 -11.69
N SER A 105 3.44 8.78 -12.76
CA SER A 105 4.73 9.47 -12.69
C SER A 105 4.71 10.63 -11.70
N ALA A 106 5.73 10.68 -10.83
CA ALA A 106 5.86 11.69 -9.78
C ALA A 106 5.95 13.12 -10.34
N SER A 107 6.51 13.29 -11.54
CA SER A 107 6.54 14.59 -12.23
C SER A 107 5.18 15.02 -12.82
N GLY A 108 4.25 14.08 -12.99
CA GLY A 108 2.91 14.30 -13.52
C GLY A 108 1.84 14.42 -12.43
N LEU A 109 0.72 13.70 -12.63
CA LEU A 109 -0.40 13.65 -11.68
C LEU A 109 -0.04 12.96 -10.36
N GLY A 110 1.09 12.24 -10.30
CA GLY A 110 1.59 11.61 -9.09
C GLY A 110 2.17 12.58 -8.06
N LYS A 111 2.29 13.88 -8.37
CA LYS A 111 2.88 14.87 -7.46
C LYS A 111 2.14 14.94 -6.13
N GLY A 112 2.80 14.48 -5.06
CA GLY A 112 2.23 14.43 -3.70
C GLY A 112 1.46 13.16 -3.35
N LEU A 113 1.40 12.18 -4.26
CA LEU A 113 0.74 10.88 -4.09
C LEU A 113 1.68 9.70 -4.36
N ASN A 114 2.53 9.80 -5.37
CA ASN A 114 3.58 8.82 -5.68
C ASN A 114 4.81 9.10 -4.82
N PHE A 115 4.89 8.42 -3.67
CA PHE A 115 6.06 8.48 -2.78
C PHE A 115 7.18 7.53 -3.20
N ALA A 116 7.04 6.74 -4.27
CA ALA A 116 8.16 5.98 -4.81
C ALA A 116 9.05 6.85 -5.75
N TYR A 117 8.64 8.09 -6.04
CA TYR A 117 9.42 9.10 -6.78
C TYR A 117 9.92 8.67 -8.17
N TYR A 118 9.29 7.68 -8.79
CA TYR A 118 9.60 7.25 -10.15
C TYR A 118 8.76 8.01 -11.18
N ASP A 119 9.28 8.07 -12.40
CA ASP A 119 8.51 8.39 -13.60
C ASP A 119 8.52 7.16 -14.53
N ASP A 120 7.34 6.78 -15.03
CA ASP A 120 7.15 5.64 -15.91
C ASP A 120 6.07 5.95 -16.95
N ALA A 121 6.51 6.44 -18.11
CA ALA A 121 5.62 6.82 -19.20
C ALA A 121 4.80 5.66 -19.79
N ASP A 122 5.24 4.41 -19.61
CA ASP A 122 4.48 3.26 -20.11
C ASP A 122 3.38 2.87 -19.11
N LEU A 123 3.66 2.95 -17.81
CA LEU A 123 2.62 2.82 -16.78
C LEU A 123 1.57 3.94 -16.92
N ASP A 124 2.00 5.18 -17.12
CA ASP A 124 1.11 6.32 -17.35
C ASP A 124 0.15 6.05 -18.52
N LYS A 125 0.67 5.62 -19.68
CA LYS A 125 -0.16 5.27 -20.86
C LYS A 125 -1.19 4.19 -20.57
N LYS A 126 -0.84 3.19 -19.75
CA LYS A 126 -1.75 2.11 -19.36
C LYS A 126 -2.88 2.64 -18.47
N ILE A 127 -2.54 3.46 -17.47
CA ILE A 127 -3.53 4.09 -16.58
C ILE A 127 -4.47 4.99 -17.39
N ASP A 128 -3.93 5.74 -18.33
CA ASP A 128 -4.67 6.58 -19.28
C ASP A 128 -5.64 5.75 -20.14
N ALA A 129 -5.19 4.60 -20.63
CA ALA A 129 -6.00 3.72 -21.45
C ALA A 129 -7.18 3.15 -20.67
N GLN A 130 -6.98 2.72 -19.42
CA GLN A 130 -8.09 2.21 -18.61
C GLN A 130 -9.08 3.30 -18.19
N SER A 131 -8.62 4.53 -17.92
CA SER A 131 -9.51 5.64 -17.53
C SER A 131 -10.45 6.05 -18.67
N ARG A 132 -10.01 5.89 -19.93
CA ARG A 132 -10.83 6.18 -21.13
C ARG A 132 -11.70 5.01 -21.60
N GLU A 133 -11.54 3.82 -21.04
CA GLU A 133 -12.31 2.64 -21.43
C GLU A 133 -13.69 2.64 -20.77
N THR A 134 -14.73 2.48 -21.58
CA THR A 134 -16.13 2.54 -21.14
C THR A 134 -16.78 1.16 -21.02
N ASP A 135 -16.19 0.13 -21.64
CA ASP A 135 -16.60 -1.25 -21.46
C ASP A 135 -16.02 -1.82 -20.15
N PRO A 136 -16.87 -2.25 -19.19
CA PRO A 136 -16.39 -2.72 -17.89
C PRO A 136 -15.48 -3.95 -17.95
N ALA A 137 -15.71 -4.87 -18.89
CA ALA A 137 -14.92 -6.09 -19.00
C ALA A 137 -13.52 -5.79 -19.58
N LYS A 138 -13.43 -4.89 -20.56
CA LYS A 138 -12.15 -4.41 -21.09
C LYS A 138 -11.39 -3.59 -20.05
N ARG A 139 -12.09 -2.71 -19.32
CA ARG A 139 -11.48 -1.90 -18.27
C ARG A 139 -10.87 -2.78 -17.17
N LEU A 140 -11.60 -3.82 -16.75
CA LEU A 140 -11.08 -4.81 -15.80
C LEU A 140 -9.80 -5.49 -16.31
N ALA A 141 -9.75 -5.89 -17.58
CA ALA A 141 -8.55 -6.50 -18.17
C ALA A 141 -7.36 -5.53 -18.21
N LEU A 142 -7.60 -4.24 -18.50
CA LEU A 142 -6.56 -3.21 -18.48
C LEU A 142 -6.04 -2.97 -17.05
N VAL A 143 -6.92 -2.93 -16.05
CA VAL A 143 -6.53 -2.81 -14.64
C VAL A 143 -5.67 -4.01 -14.22
N ALA A 144 -6.04 -5.23 -14.58
CA ALA A 144 -5.24 -6.42 -14.29
C ALA A 144 -3.84 -6.38 -14.96
N ASP A 145 -3.74 -5.83 -16.18
CA ASP A 145 -2.45 -5.62 -16.85
C ASP A 145 -1.59 -4.56 -16.12
N ILE A 146 -2.23 -3.49 -15.62
CA ILE A 146 -1.56 -2.47 -14.81
C ILE A 146 -1.04 -3.07 -13.49
N GLU A 147 -1.86 -3.81 -12.77
CA GLU A 147 -1.47 -4.48 -11.53
C GLU A 147 -0.25 -5.38 -11.75
N LYS A 148 -0.28 -6.20 -12.82
CA LYS A 148 0.86 -7.04 -13.19
C LYS A 148 2.10 -6.20 -13.52
N TYR A 149 1.97 -5.16 -14.33
CA TYR A 149 3.10 -4.32 -14.71
C TYR A 149 3.73 -3.64 -13.48
N ALA A 150 2.90 -3.04 -12.63
CA ALA A 150 3.34 -2.32 -11.45
C ALA A 150 3.96 -3.24 -10.39
N MET A 151 3.38 -4.43 -10.15
CA MET A 151 3.81 -5.31 -9.05
C MET A 151 4.85 -6.36 -9.45
N ASP A 152 4.83 -6.85 -10.70
CA ASP A 152 5.71 -7.92 -11.17
C ASP A 152 6.88 -7.36 -11.99
N THR A 153 6.60 -6.44 -12.92
CA THR A 153 7.63 -5.94 -13.86
C THR A 153 8.47 -4.82 -13.26
N LYS A 154 7.85 -3.88 -12.53
CA LYS A 154 8.54 -2.70 -11.98
C LYS A 154 8.78 -2.77 -10.48
N ALA A 155 7.78 -3.22 -9.71
CA ALA A 155 7.83 -3.38 -8.26
C ALA A 155 8.30 -2.11 -7.50
N TYR A 156 7.94 -0.91 -7.99
CA TYR A 156 8.31 0.36 -7.35
C TYR A 156 7.69 0.52 -5.95
N GLN A 157 6.49 -0.05 -5.77
CA GLN A 157 5.78 -0.14 -4.51
C GLN A 157 5.08 -1.49 -4.43
N TYR A 158 4.96 -2.06 -3.24
CA TYR A 158 4.48 -3.43 -3.06
C TYR A 158 3.43 -3.51 -1.94
N PRO A 159 2.25 -4.09 -2.19
CA PRO A 159 1.22 -4.21 -1.16
C PRO A 159 1.64 -5.22 -0.09
N VAL A 160 1.43 -4.87 1.19
CA VAL A 160 1.77 -5.76 2.31
C VAL A 160 0.53 -6.48 2.83
N LEU A 161 -0.49 -5.73 3.26
CA LEU A 161 -1.73 -6.28 3.84
C LEU A 161 -2.94 -5.50 3.33
N TRP A 162 -4.06 -6.19 3.14
CA TRP A 162 -5.39 -5.56 3.08
C TRP A 162 -5.95 -5.45 4.50
N TRP A 163 -6.55 -4.30 4.82
CA TRP A 163 -7.04 -4.03 6.17
C TRP A 163 -8.55 -4.21 6.29
N TYR A 164 -8.97 -4.79 7.40
CA TYR A 164 -10.37 -4.81 7.81
C TYR A 164 -10.67 -3.66 8.75
N ARG A 165 -11.73 -2.92 8.44
CA ARG A 165 -12.25 -1.88 9.32
C ARG A 165 -13.15 -2.52 10.39
N ILE A 166 -12.62 -2.66 11.60
CA ILE A 166 -13.36 -3.14 12.76
C ILE A 166 -13.69 -1.94 13.65
N ILE A 167 -14.97 -1.67 13.88
CA ILE A 167 -15.42 -0.58 14.77
C ILE A 167 -16.21 -1.18 15.92
N PRO A 168 -15.59 -1.37 17.10
CA PRO A 168 -16.32 -1.75 18.30
C PRO A 168 -17.07 -0.52 18.84
N TYR A 169 -18.32 -0.73 19.25
CA TYR A 169 -19.09 0.26 19.98
C TYR A 169 -19.95 -0.42 21.04
N LEU A 170 -20.33 0.33 22.06
CA LEU A 170 -21.12 -0.20 23.18
C LEU A 170 -22.50 -0.66 22.70
N ASN A 171 -23.04 -1.69 23.36
CA ASN A 171 -24.38 -2.21 23.06
C ASN A 171 -25.51 -1.20 23.28
N VAL A 172 -25.25 -0.04 23.90
CA VAL A 172 -26.21 1.07 24.05
C VAL A 172 -26.14 2.07 22.89
N VAL A 173 -25.09 2.04 22.07
CA VAL A 173 -24.99 2.93 20.91
C VAL A 173 -25.98 2.47 19.84
N ARG A 174 -26.75 3.41 19.33
CA ARG A 174 -27.79 3.22 18.32
C ARG A 174 -27.62 4.27 17.23
N GLY A 175 -28.21 3.99 16.06
CA GLY A 175 -28.16 4.90 14.90
C GLY A 175 -26.83 4.87 14.12
N TRP A 176 -25.72 4.49 14.74
CA TRP A 176 -24.45 4.34 14.03
C TRP A 176 -24.48 3.15 13.04
N ARG A 177 -23.93 3.37 11.84
CA ARG A 177 -23.81 2.37 10.77
C ARG A 177 -22.41 2.43 10.18
N ILE A 178 -21.86 1.30 9.75
CA ILE A 178 -20.60 1.33 9.00
C ILE A 178 -20.89 1.85 7.58
N GLY A 179 -20.14 2.88 7.16
CA GLY A 179 -20.19 3.40 5.79
C GLY A 179 -19.41 2.50 4.81
N SER A 180 -19.61 2.70 3.51
CA SER A 180 -18.90 1.96 2.45
C SER A 180 -17.41 2.34 2.34
N ASN A 181 -16.99 3.44 2.96
CA ASN A 181 -15.60 3.90 2.97
C ASN A 181 -15.25 4.60 4.30
N HIS A 182 -13.99 5.02 4.44
CA HIS A 182 -13.49 5.67 5.66
C HIS A 182 -14.00 7.09 5.88
N TYR A 183 -14.54 7.74 4.85
CA TYR A 183 -14.93 9.16 4.85
C TYR A 183 -16.42 9.39 5.07
N THR A 184 -17.23 8.34 4.91
CA THR A 184 -18.68 8.37 5.09
C THR A 184 -19.08 8.06 6.53
N ASN A 185 -20.26 8.55 6.91
CA ASN A 185 -20.88 8.37 8.22
C ASN A 185 -20.00 8.82 9.41
N GLN A 186 -19.28 9.91 9.22
CA GLN A 186 -18.48 10.58 10.27
C GLN A 186 -19.32 11.57 11.10
N ASP A 187 -20.48 11.98 10.58
CA ASP A 187 -21.44 12.78 11.34
C ASP A 187 -22.15 11.91 12.39
N LEU A 188 -22.24 12.42 13.61
CA LEU A 188 -22.85 11.76 14.75
C LEU A 188 -24.28 12.25 15.04
N ALA A 189 -24.84 13.14 14.22
CA ALA A 189 -26.18 13.72 14.44
C ALA A 189 -27.31 12.67 14.55
N THR A 190 -27.14 11.50 13.95
CA THR A 190 -28.11 10.39 14.00
C THR A 190 -27.76 9.32 15.04
N VAL A 191 -26.64 9.47 15.76
CA VAL A 191 -26.14 8.52 16.75
C VAL A 191 -26.65 8.89 18.13
N TRP A 192 -27.17 7.92 18.88
CA TRP A 192 -27.71 8.14 20.22
C TRP A 192 -27.41 6.97 21.15
N LEU A 193 -27.57 7.22 22.46
CA LEU A 193 -27.41 6.21 23.51
C LEU A 193 -28.77 5.76 24.03
N ALA A 194 -29.04 4.46 23.95
CA ALA A 194 -30.19 3.86 24.60
C ALA A 194 -30.02 3.84 26.12
N GLN A 195 -31.15 3.89 26.83
CA GLN A 195 -31.17 3.61 28.26
C GLN A 195 -30.68 2.17 28.49
N LYS A 196 -29.86 1.98 29.54
CA LYS A 196 -29.29 0.69 29.90
C LYS A 196 -30.36 -0.31 30.31
#